data_AF-A0A382HS13-F1
#
_entry.id   AF-A0A382HS13-F1
#
_cell.length_a   1.000
_cell.length_b   1.000
_cell.length_c   1.000
_cell.angle_alpha   90.00
_cell.angle_beta   90.00
_cell.angle_gamma   90.00
#
_symmetry.space_group_name_H-M   'P 1'
#
loop_
_entity.id
_entity.type
_entity.pdbx_description
1 polymer ?
#
loop_
_entity_poly.entity_id
_entity_poly.type
_entity_poly.pdbx_seq_one_letter_code
_entity_poly.pdbx_strand_id
1 'polypeptide(L)'
;MIKYETTKLFYDKYLFKLGIYNPVAFIFRNKNLSHARTIIDDLQLHQEEPIQYKTCSDALRHIDLTVDELHDLKYLLTQFQDQTDFMVRCEQNKMGIFSNNDSWLKRVGKKLDCVCDFYEPADSTIDLLLNSKNVLIKNAPFDHKYKVTLGENSIDRNFYNWAKNNPDKVRVSPGLLRTIQENGYVKGKYLYFRDEKVLTLAMLFLSGNIGRIDRIVLKEDVDK
;
A
#
# COMPACT_ATOMS: atom_id res chain seq x y z
N MET A 1 -9.23 8.42 14.58
CA MET A 1 -8.81 8.18 13.17
C MET A 1 -7.77 9.20 12.76
N ILE A 2 -6.58 8.75 12.35
CA ILE A 2 -5.53 9.63 11.83
C ILE A 2 -5.76 9.81 10.32
N LYS A 3 -5.61 11.04 9.82
CA LYS A 3 -5.73 11.35 8.39
C LYS A 3 -4.38 11.48 7.73
N TYR A 4 -4.28 10.97 6.51
CA TYR A 4 -3.09 11.06 5.66
C TYR A 4 -3.49 11.51 4.25
N GLU A 5 -2.56 12.19 3.59
CA GLU A 5 -2.74 12.59 2.20
C GLU A 5 -2.37 11.45 1.24
N THR A 6 -3.23 11.16 0.27
CA THR A 6 -2.92 10.24 -0.82
C THR A 6 -2.00 10.93 -1.82
N THR A 7 -0.73 10.48 -1.88
CA THR A 7 0.26 11.05 -2.80
C THR A 7 0.46 10.24 -4.09
N LYS A 8 -0.21 9.09 -4.22
CA LYS A 8 -0.20 8.22 -5.40
C LYS A 8 -1.42 7.33 -5.38
N LEU A 9 -1.86 6.86 -6.55
CA LEU A 9 -2.92 5.85 -6.61
C LEU A 9 -2.49 4.56 -5.89
N PHE A 10 -3.39 4.04 -5.06
CA PHE A 10 -3.28 2.69 -4.51
C PHE A 10 -3.64 1.69 -5.60
N TYR A 11 -2.77 0.70 -5.81
CA TYR A 11 -2.97 -0.33 -6.84
C TYR A 11 -3.26 0.23 -8.23
N ASP A 12 -2.70 1.40 -8.54
CA ASP A 12 -2.88 2.12 -9.81
C ASP A 12 -4.34 2.41 -10.18
N LYS A 13 -5.23 2.40 -9.18
CA LYS A 13 -6.67 2.50 -9.41
C LYS A 13 -7.41 3.33 -8.35
N TYR A 14 -7.06 3.21 -7.08
CA TYR A 14 -7.87 3.74 -5.98
C TYR A 14 -7.24 4.99 -5.36
N LEU A 15 -8.05 6.01 -5.10
CA LEU A 15 -7.66 7.26 -4.45
C LEU A 15 -7.71 7.18 -2.92
N PHE A 16 -8.66 6.44 -2.38
CA PHE A 16 -8.92 6.42 -0.94
C PHE A 16 -8.52 5.08 -0.33
N LYS A 17 -8.06 5.13 0.93
CA LYS A 17 -7.82 3.96 1.76
C LYS A 17 -8.42 4.20 3.14
N LEU A 18 -9.23 3.26 3.61
CA LEU A 18 -9.61 3.13 5.01
C LEU A 18 -8.78 2.01 5.64
N GLY A 19 -7.95 2.33 6.62
CA GLY A 19 -7.21 1.36 7.41
C GLY A 19 -7.95 1.03 8.70
N ILE A 20 -8.05 -0.27 8.98
CA ILE A 20 -8.65 -0.79 10.21
C ILE A 20 -7.67 -1.76 10.90
N TYR A 21 -7.86 -1.93 12.20
CA TYR A 21 -7.14 -2.90 13.01
C TYR A 21 -8.14 -3.84 13.69
N ASN A 22 -8.16 -5.09 13.26
CA ASN A 22 -8.98 -6.12 13.89
C ASN A 22 -8.23 -7.46 13.83
N PRO A 23 -8.12 -8.20 14.95
CA PRO A 23 -7.29 -9.40 15.05
C PRO A 23 -7.63 -10.49 14.02
N VAL A 24 -8.87 -10.56 13.54
CA VAL A 24 -9.36 -11.59 12.61
C VAL A 24 -9.74 -11.01 11.24
N ALA A 25 -9.42 -9.74 10.95
CA ALA A 25 -9.71 -9.14 9.63
C ALA A 25 -9.03 -9.85 8.44
N PHE A 26 -8.05 -10.72 8.67
CA PHE A 26 -7.42 -11.52 7.61
C PHE A 26 -8.39 -12.50 6.93
N ILE A 27 -9.54 -12.81 7.52
CA ILE A 27 -10.57 -13.67 6.90
C ILE A 27 -11.12 -13.09 5.59
N PHE A 28 -11.05 -11.76 5.42
CA PHE A 28 -11.46 -11.07 4.20
C PHE A 28 -10.40 -11.06 3.09
N ARG A 29 -9.25 -11.72 3.31
CA ARG A 29 -8.17 -11.81 2.32
C ARG A 29 -8.70 -12.35 1.00
N ASN A 30 -8.23 -11.75 -0.10
CA ASN A 30 -8.63 -12.07 -1.47
C ASN A 30 -10.14 -11.92 -1.73
N LYS A 31 -10.87 -11.18 -0.87
CA LYS A 31 -12.34 -11.05 -0.93
C LYS A 31 -13.08 -12.40 -0.88
N ASN A 32 -12.57 -13.39 -0.15
CA ASN A 32 -13.28 -14.65 0.04
C ASN A 32 -14.43 -14.48 1.05
N LEU A 33 -15.54 -13.88 0.60
CA LEU A 33 -16.66 -13.54 1.47
C LEU A 33 -17.40 -14.77 2.02
N SER A 34 -17.42 -15.88 1.27
CA SER A 34 -18.01 -17.15 1.73
C SER A 34 -17.23 -17.73 2.91
N HIS A 35 -15.90 -17.68 2.84
CA HIS A 35 -15.03 -18.09 3.95
C HIS A 35 -15.19 -17.17 5.15
N ALA A 36 -15.16 -15.85 4.95
CA ALA A 36 -15.37 -14.88 6.01
C ALA A 36 -16.72 -15.08 6.72
N ARG A 37 -17.80 -15.31 5.96
CA ARG A 37 -19.13 -15.62 6.49
C ARG A 37 -19.12 -16.87 7.37
N THR A 38 -18.54 -17.96 6.88
CA THR A 38 -18.46 -19.22 7.65
C THR A 38 -17.77 -19.02 8.99
N ILE A 39 -16.66 -18.29 9.02
CA ILE A 39 -15.94 -18.00 10.26
C ILE A 39 -16.75 -17.09 11.18
N ILE A 40 -17.36 -16.04 10.63
CA ILE A 40 -18.19 -15.10 11.41
C ILE A 40 -19.41 -15.80 12.01
N ASP A 41 -20.00 -16.77 11.32
CA ASP A 41 -21.13 -17.55 11.83
C ASP A 41 -20.67 -18.53 12.94
N ASP A 42 -19.50 -19.16 12.79
CA ASP A 42 -18.88 -20.00 13.82
C ASP A 42 -18.54 -19.22 15.10
N LEU A 43 -17.95 -18.03 14.95
CA LEU A 43 -17.65 -17.13 16.08
C LEU A 43 -18.91 -16.65 16.80
N GLN A 44 -20.03 -16.52 16.09
CA GLN A 44 -21.32 -16.16 16.70
C GLN A 44 -21.95 -17.30 17.48
N LEU A 45 -21.73 -18.55 17.08
CA LEU A 45 -22.27 -19.71 17.78
C LEU A 45 -21.58 -19.92 19.14
N HIS A 46 -20.31 -19.55 19.23
CA HIS A 46 -19.46 -19.75 20.41
C HIS A 46 -19.23 -18.45 21.21
N GLN A 47 -20.31 -17.70 21.48
CA GLN A 47 -20.28 -16.46 22.29
C GLN A 47 -20.04 -16.70 23.79
N GLU A 48 -18.94 -17.37 24.13
CA GLU A 48 -18.35 -17.31 25.47
C GLU A 48 -17.35 -16.14 25.46
N GLU A 49 -17.41 -15.24 26.45
CA GLU A 49 -16.46 -14.13 26.55
C GLU A 49 -15.20 -14.56 27.32
N PRO A 50 -13.97 -14.37 26.77
CA PRO A 50 -13.66 -13.78 25.46
C PRO A 50 -13.91 -14.73 24.29
N ILE A 51 -14.31 -14.19 23.14
CA ILE A 51 -14.57 -14.99 21.93
C ILE A 51 -13.22 -15.48 21.39
N GLN A 52 -13.05 -16.79 21.29
CA GLN A 52 -11.78 -17.39 20.87
C GLN A 52 -11.84 -17.86 19.43
N TYR A 53 -10.97 -17.30 18.58
CA TYR A 53 -10.74 -17.78 17.22
C TYR A 53 -9.50 -18.67 17.14
N LYS A 54 -9.65 -19.87 16.57
CA LYS A 54 -8.53 -20.76 16.21
C LYS A 54 -8.35 -20.81 14.70
N THR A 55 -7.11 -20.66 14.22
CA THR A 55 -6.81 -20.71 12.77
C THR A 55 -7.04 -22.09 12.15
N CYS A 56 -6.98 -23.14 12.96
CA CYS A 56 -7.28 -24.53 12.60
C CYS A 56 -7.70 -25.30 13.86
N SER A 57 -8.35 -26.45 13.70
CA SER A 57 -8.91 -27.23 14.81
C SER A 57 -7.87 -27.69 15.84
N ASP A 58 -6.65 -27.95 15.39
CA ASP A 58 -5.50 -28.38 16.18
C ASP A 58 -4.59 -27.22 16.63
N ALA A 59 -4.99 -25.96 16.37
CA ALA A 59 -4.21 -24.81 16.80
C ALA A 59 -4.14 -24.74 18.33
N LEU A 60 -2.90 -24.77 18.85
CA LEU A 60 -2.63 -24.58 20.29
C LEU A 60 -2.80 -23.12 20.73
N ARG A 61 -2.75 -22.18 19.78
CA ARG A 61 -2.94 -20.75 20.02
C ARG A 61 -4.30 -20.32 19.52
N HIS A 62 -4.95 -19.47 20.28
CA HIS A 62 -6.17 -18.77 19.88
C HIS A 62 -5.89 -17.26 19.79
N ILE A 63 -6.77 -16.57 19.08
CA ILE A 63 -6.86 -15.13 19.03
C ILE A 63 -8.11 -14.76 19.81
N ASP A 64 -7.97 -13.96 20.85
CA ASP A 64 -9.11 -13.42 21.59
C ASP A 64 -9.71 -12.25 20.81
N LEU A 65 -11.04 -12.20 20.79
CA LEU A 65 -11.83 -11.12 20.24
C LEU A 65 -12.87 -10.65 21.24
N THR A 66 -13.10 -9.35 21.22
CA THR A 66 -14.24 -8.72 21.88
C THR A 66 -15.50 -8.84 21.02
N VAL A 67 -16.68 -8.70 21.64
CA VAL A 67 -17.95 -8.62 20.92
C VAL A 67 -18.00 -7.47 19.92
N ASP A 68 -17.40 -6.31 20.25
CA ASP A 68 -17.35 -5.15 19.34
C ASP A 68 -16.50 -5.44 18.10
N GLU A 69 -15.37 -6.14 18.25
CA GLU A 69 -14.56 -6.58 17.10
C GLU A 69 -15.32 -7.58 16.22
N LEU A 70 -16.14 -8.45 16.79
CA LEU A 70 -17.01 -9.34 16.01
C LEU A 70 -18.13 -8.55 15.30
N HIS A 71 -18.71 -7.54 15.93
CA HIS A 71 -19.70 -6.66 15.31
C HIS A 71 -19.11 -5.90 14.11
N ASP A 72 -17.88 -5.39 14.24
CA ASP A 72 -17.15 -4.76 13.15
C ASP A 72 -16.98 -5.70 11.95
N LEU A 73 -16.59 -6.97 12.20
CA LEU A 73 -16.46 -7.99 11.14
C LEU A 73 -17.79 -8.26 10.44
N LYS A 74 -18.89 -8.40 11.21
CA LYS A 74 -20.24 -8.59 10.65
C LYS A 74 -20.65 -7.42 9.78
N TYR A 75 -20.43 -6.20 10.25
CA TYR A 75 -20.76 -4.99 9.51
C TYR A 75 -19.95 -4.90 8.20
N LEU A 76 -18.64 -5.18 8.26
CA LEU A 76 -17.78 -5.22 7.08
C LEU A 76 -18.24 -6.26 6.05
N LEU A 77 -18.64 -7.46 6.49
CA LEU A 77 -19.14 -8.49 5.60
C LEU A 77 -20.36 -8.00 4.80
N THR A 78 -21.33 -7.35 5.45
CA THR A 78 -22.49 -6.76 4.77
C THR A 78 -22.05 -5.70 3.76
N GLN A 79 -21.16 -4.78 4.15
CA GLN A 79 -20.69 -3.72 3.25
C GLN A 79 -19.93 -4.25 2.03
N PHE A 80 -19.20 -5.36 2.18
CA PHE A 80 -18.45 -5.99 1.09
C PHE A 80 -19.34 -6.80 0.14
N GLN A 81 -20.53 -7.21 0.56
CA GLN A 81 -21.51 -7.85 -0.32
C GLN A 81 -22.24 -6.83 -1.20
N ASP A 82 -22.49 -5.64 -0.67
CA ASP A 82 -23.26 -4.59 -1.35
C ASP A 82 -22.43 -3.80 -2.38
N GLN A 83 -21.10 -3.89 -2.31
CA GLN A 83 -20.19 -3.14 -3.17
C GLN A 83 -19.35 -4.07 -4.03
N THR A 84 -18.99 -3.63 -5.23
CA THR A 84 -18.17 -4.42 -6.16
C THR A 84 -16.80 -3.78 -6.41
N ASP A 85 -16.77 -2.44 -6.53
CA ASP A 85 -15.56 -1.69 -6.86
C ASP A 85 -14.75 -1.24 -5.63
N PHE A 86 -13.99 -2.20 -5.09
CA PHE A 86 -13.04 -1.96 -4.01
C PHE A 86 -11.90 -2.97 -4.07
N MET A 87 -10.89 -2.81 -3.23
CA MET A 87 -9.90 -3.85 -2.95
C MET A 87 -9.70 -3.96 -1.44
N VAL A 88 -9.37 -5.17 -0.99
CA VAL A 88 -8.99 -5.45 0.39
C VAL A 88 -7.57 -5.99 0.42
N ARG A 89 -6.76 -5.48 1.34
CA ARG A 89 -5.42 -6.00 1.63
C ARG A 89 -5.32 -6.27 3.13
N CYS A 90 -5.00 -7.50 3.50
CA CYS A 90 -4.83 -7.89 4.90
C CYS A 90 -3.35 -8.12 5.22
N GLU A 91 -2.82 -7.34 6.16
CA GLU A 91 -1.46 -7.39 6.68
C GLU A 91 -1.50 -7.75 8.16
N GLN A 92 -1.42 -9.05 8.48
CA GLN A 92 -1.63 -9.57 9.83
C GLN A 92 -2.98 -9.08 10.39
N ASN A 93 -2.97 -8.29 11.47
CA ASN A 93 -4.15 -7.76 12.15
C ASN A 93 -4.63 -6.41 11.59
N LYS A 94 -3.96 -5.89 10.55
CA LYS A 94 -4.37 -4.68 9.85
C LYS A 94 -5.04 -5.04 8.54
N MET A 95 -6.10 -4.32 8.20
CA MET A 95 -6.74 -4.43 6.90
C MET A 95 -6.90 -3.05 6.27
N GLY A 96 -6.50 -2.94 5.00
CA GLY A 96 -6.74 -1.77 4.17
C GLY A 96 -7.88 -2.04 3.20
N ILE A 97 -8.86 -1.14 3.19
CA ILE A 97 -9.98 -1.12 2.24
C ILE A 97 -9.76 0.05 1.29
N PHE A 98 -9.69 -0.24 -0.01
CA PHE A 98 -9.36 0.74 -1.05
C PHE A 98 -10.56 0.91 -1.99
N SER A 99 -10.95 2.15 -2.28
CA SER A 99 -12.02 2.45 -3.24
C SER A 99 -11.90 3.88 -3.76
N ASN A 100 -12.64 4.19 -4.82
CA ASN A 100 -12.85 5.56 -5.30
C ASN A 100 -14.12 6.20 -4.74
N ASN A 101 -14.96 5.44 -4.04
CA ASN A 101 -16.18 5.94 -3.40
C ASN A 101 -15.87 6.44 -1.98
N ASP A 102 -15.52 7.73 -1.87
CA ASP A 102 -15.17 8.38 -0.59
C ASP A 102 -16.33 8.34 0.41
N SER A 103 -17.54 8.57 -0.09
CA SER A 103 -18.77 8.65 0.69
C SER A 103 -19.10 7.30 1.33
N TRP A 104 -18.85 6.21 0.61
CA TRP A 104 -18.93 4.85 1.15
C TRP A 104 -17.89 4.62 2.24
N LEU A 105 -16.60 4.84 1.98
CA LEU A 105 -15.55 4.58 2.96
C LEU A 105 -15.74 5.42 4.23
N LYS A 106 -16.12 6.70 4.11
CA LYS A 106 -16.44 7.57 5.25
C LYS A 106 -17.65 7.06 6.04
N ARG A 107 -18.69 6.56 5.36
CA ARG A 107 -19.86 5.95 6.02
C ARG A 107 -19.48 4.68 6.77
N VAL A 108 -18.68 3.81 6.15
CA VAL A 108 -18.18 2.59 6.79
C VAL A 108 -17.31 2.94 8.00
N GLY A 109 -16.34 3.83 7.83
CA GLY A 109 -15.42 4.23 8.90
C GLY A 109 -16.10 4.94 10.08
N LYS A 110 -17.25 5.59 9.89
CA LYS A 110 -18.02 6.20 11.00
C LYS A 110 -18.71 5.16 11.89
N LYS A 111 -18.95 3.96 11.39
CA LYS A 111 -19.67 2.89 12.11
C LYS A 111 -18.75 1.85 12.75
N LEU A 112 -17.48 1.86 12.39
CA LEU A 112 -16.49 0.91 12.86
C LEU A 112 -15.70 1.50 14.03
N ASP A 113 -15.49 0.70 15.07
CA ASP A 113 -14.64 1.09 16.21
C ASP A 113 -13.16 0.81 15.93
N CYS A 114 -12.87 -0.17 15.05
CA CYS A 114 -11.52 -0.59 14.65
C CYS A 114 -10.74 0.35 13.71
N VAL A 115 -11.22 1.57 13.42
CA VAL A 115 -10.60 2.45 12.42
C VAL A 115 -9.30 3.08 12.92
N CYS A 116 -8.19 2.83 12.22
CA CYS A 116 -6.90 3.41 12.57
C CYS A 116 -6.53 4.62 11.70
N ASP A 117 -6.64 4.51 10.39
CA ASP A 117 -6.20 5.54 9.45
C ASP A 117 -7.13 5.74 8.26
N PHE A 118 -7.10 6.93 7.69
CA PHE A 118 -7.81 7.26 6.45
C PHE A 118 -6.91 8.07 5.53
N TYR A 119 -6.82 7.65 4.28
CA TYR A 119 -6.06 8.33 3.24
C TYR A 119 -7.03 8.95 2.23
N GLU A 120 -6.87 10.26 2.00
CA GLU A 120 -7.61 11.03 1.00
C GLU A 120 -6.65 11.93 0.22
N PRO A 121 -6.82 12.10 -1.10
CA PRO A 121 -6.06 13.07 -1.87
C PRO A 121 -6.47 14.50 -1.49
N ALA A 122 -5.57 15.46 -1.70
CA ALA A 122 -5.96 16.88 -1.70
C ALA A 122 -6.81 17.18 -2.96
N ASP A 123 -7.80 18.06 -2.85
CA ASP A 123 -8.73 18.38 -3.95
C ASP A 123 -8.00 18.78 -5.24
N SER A 124 -6.92 19.58 -5.13
CA SER A 124 -6.09 20.00 -6.26
C SER A 124 -5.37 18.85 -6.97
N THR A 125 -5.18 17.71 -6.29
CA THR A 125 -4.38 16.58 -6.78
C THR A 125 -5.21 15.46 -7.40
N ILE A 126 -6.54 15.50 -7.24
CA ILE A 126 -7.45 14.43 -7.68
C ILE A 126 -7.34 14.18 -9.19
N ASP A 127 -7.48 15.24 -9.99
CA ASP A 127 -7.46 15.14 -11.45
C ASP A 127 -6.10 14.67 -11.97
N LEU A 128 -5.01 15.13 -11.35
CA LEU A 128 -3.66 14.68 -11.68
C LEU A 128 -3.51 13.18 -11.45
N LEU A 129 -3.95 12.69 -10.28
CA LEU A 129 -3.84 11.28 -9.90
C LEU A 129 -4.70 10.37 -10.79
N LEU A 130 -5.92 10.78 -11.15
CA LEU A 130 -6.82 9.98 -11.99
C LEU A 130 -6.41 9.95 -13.46
N ASN A 131 -5.96 11.08 -14.00
CA ASN A 131 -5.67 11.20 -15.44
C ASN A 131 -4.23 10.82 -15.80
N SER A 132 -3.31 10.84 -14.83
CA SER A 132 -1.90 10.56 -15.08
C SER A 132 -1.47 9.22 -14.47
N LYS A 133 -1.06 8.29 -15.33
CA LYS A 133 -0.47 7.02 -14.89
C LYS A 133 0.93 7.25 -14.33
N ASN A 134 1.29 6.46 -13.31
CA ASN A 134 2.64 6.44 -12.73
C ASN A 134 3.11 7.80 -12.20
N VAL A 135 2.23 8.57 -11.56
CA VAL A 135 2.60 9.82 -10.89
C VAL A 135 2.74 9.61 -9.38
N LEU A 136 3.76 10.26 -8.81
CA LEU A 136 4.03 10.32 -7.38
C LEU A 136 4.14 11.78 -6.96
N ILE A 137 3.28 12.21 -6.03
CA ILE A 137 3.30 13.56 -5.50
C ILE A 137 4.27 13.63 -4.32
N LYS A 138 5.07 14.69 -4.26
CA LYS A 138 6.02 14.97 -3.18
C LYS A 138 5.93 16.43 -2.74
N ASN A 139 6.25 16.67 -1.47
CA ASN A 139 6.41 18.01 -0.94
C ASN A 139 7.84 18.50 -1.20
N ALA A 140 7.99 19.81 -1.43
CA ALA A 140 9.30 20.44 -1.50
C ALA A 140 9.99 20.45 -0.11
N PRO A 141 11.34 20.51 -0.06
CA PRO A 141 12.26 20.40 -1.19
C PRO A 141 12.44 18.94 -1.62
N PHE A 142 12.19 18.65 -2.91
CA PHE A 142 12.51 17.37 -3.52
C PHE A 142 12.95 17.60 -4.96
N ASP A 143 14.17 17.21 -5.28
CA ASP A 143 14.91 17.57 -6.49
C ASP A 143 14.94 16.47 -7.55
N HIS A 144 14.46 15.27 -7.21
CA HIS A 144 14.43 14.14 -8.13
C HIS A 144 13.08 14.03 -8.86
N LYS A 145 13.13 13.93 -10.19
CA LYS A 145 11.94 13.88 -11.05
C LYS A 145 11.44 12.47 -11.34
N TYR A 146 12.24 11.44 -11.11
CA TYR A 146 11.86 10.06 -11.43
C TYR A 146 12.17 9.13 -10.26
N LYS A 147 11.26 8.20 -10.01
CA LYS A 147 11.48 7.03 -9.14
C LYS A 147 11.44 5.78 -10.00
N VAL A 148 12.51 5.00 -9.97
CA VAL A 148 12.58 3.72 -10.67
C VAL A 148 12.51 2.59 -9.66
N THR A 149 11.54 1.71 -9.84
CA THR A 149 11.42 0.44 -9.11
C THR A 149 12.08 -0.65 -9.94
N LEU A 150 13.03 -1.35 -9.33
CA LEU A 150 13.86 -2.37 -9.97
C LEU A 150 13.07 -3.66 -10.18
N GLY A 151 13.32 -4.29 -11.33
CA GLY A 151 12.79 -5.59 -11.68
C GLY A 151 13.57 -6.74 -11.06
N GLU A 152 13.42 -7.92 -11.65
CA GLU A 152 14.03 -9.16 -11.16
C GLU A 152 15.39 -9.50 -11.75
N ASN A 153 15.85 -8.73 -12.75
CA ASN A 153 17.13 -8.96 -13.40
C ASN A 153 18.29 -8.46 -12.53
N SER A 154 19.51 -8.89 -12.86
CA SER A 154 20.73 -8.34 -12.25
C SER A 154 21.01 -6.91 -12.73
N ILE A 155 21.78 -6.16 -11.95
CA ILE A 155 22.27 -4.82 -12.27
C ILE A 155 23.79 -4.89 -12.46
N ASP A 156 24.34 -4.10 -13.38
CA ASP A 156 25.79 -3.98 -13.52
C ASP A 156 26.42 -3.44 -12.22
N ARG A 157 27.43 -4.15 -11.71
CA ARG A 157 28.22 -3.72 -10.53
C ARG A 157 28.84 -2.34 -10.72
N ASN A 158 29.16 -1.93 -11.95
CA ASN A 158 29.69 -0.61 -12.21
C ASN A 158 28.72 0.51 -11.82
N PHE A 159 27.42 0.21 -11.72
CA PHE A 159 26.43 1.14 -11.18
C PHE A 159 26.78 1.59 -9.76
N TYR A 160 27.33 0.70 -8.93
CA TYR A 160 27.72 1.03 -7.55
C TYR A 160 28.70 2.21 -7.51
N ASN A 161 29.78 2.12 -8.29
CA ASN A 161 30.81 3.16 -8.35
C ASN A 161 30.24 4.46 -8.96
N TRP A 162 29.44 4.34 -10.02
CA TRP A 162 28.81 5.48 -10.65
C TRP A 162 27.86 6.22 -9.69
N ALA A 163 26.97 5.50 -9.02
CA ALA A 163 26.01 6.08 -8.09
C ALA A 163 26.71 6.75 -6.89
N LYS A 164 27.74 6.11 -6.34
CA LYS A 164 28.53 6.66 -5.23
C LYS A 164 29.24 7.97 -5.60
N ASN A 165 29.71 8.08 -6.84
CA ASN A 165 30.40 9.27 -7.34
C ASN A 165 29.46 10.38 -7.84
N ASN A 166 28.15 10.13 -7.93
CA ASN A 166 27.15 11.07 -8.45
C ASN A 166 25.93 11.21 -7.52
N PRO A 167 26.11 11.53 -6.22
CA PRO A 167 25.04 11.57 -5.23
C PRO A 167 24.00 12.68 -5.49
N ASP A 168 24.36 13.72 -6.25
CA ASP A 168 23.45 14.80 -6.69
C ASP A 168 22.53 14.38 -7.85
N LYS A 169 22.86 13.28 -8.54
CA LYS A 169 22.12 12.82 -9.73
C LYS A 169 21.21 11.65 -9.42
N VAL A 170 21.65 10.77 -8.52
CA VAL A 170 20.93 9.57 -8.14
C VAL A 170 20.90 9.41 -6.63
N ARG A 171 19.69 9.24 -6.09
CA ARG A 171 19.48 8.91 -4.69
C ARG A 171 19.17 7.43 -4.55
N VAL A 172 20.08 6.72 -3.89
CA VAL A 172 20.01 5.28 -3.60
C VAL A 172 20.13 5.08 -2.10
N SER A 173 19.34 4.18 -1.51
CA SER A 173 19.51 3.86 -0.08
C SER A 173 20.82 3.10 0.16
N PRO A 174 21.50 3.30 1.30
CA PRO A 174 22.75 2.59 1.58
C PRO A 174 22.62 1.05 1.51
N GLY A 175 21.49 0.52 1.97
CA GLY A 175 21.21 -0.92 1.91
C GLY A 175 21.02 -1.45 0.48
N LEU A 176 20.37 -0.69 -0.41
CA LEU A 176 20.28 -1.04 -1.82
C LEU A 176 21.66 -0.94 -2.49
N LEU A 177 22.42 0.11 -2.19
CA LEU A 177 23.76 0.29 -2.76
C LEU A 177 24.68 -0.88 -2.41
N ARG A 178 24.68 -1.34 -1.15
CA ARG A 178 25.38 -2.56 -0.71
C ARG A 178 24.88 -3.80 -1.45
N THR A 179 23.55 -3.96 -1.57
CA THR A 179 22.96 -5.09 -2.32
C THR A 179 23.50 -5.13 -3.77
N ILE A 180 23.58 -3.99 -4.44
CA ILE A 180 24.08 -3.92 -5.82
C ILE A 180 25.55 -4.31 -5.90
N GLN A 181 26.38 -3.84 -4.95
CA GLN A 181 27.79 -4.21 -4.86
C GLN A 181 27.98 -5.73 -4.71
N GLU A 182 27.12 -6.37 -3.94
CA GLU A 182 27.16 -7.81 -3.62
C GLU A 182 26.44 -8.69 -4.68
N ASN A 183 25.88 -8.11 -5.75
CA ASN A 183 24.95 -8.80 -6.68
C ASN A 183 23.76 -9.50 -5.98
N GLY A 184 23.25 -8.90 -4.91
CA GLY A 184 22.10 -9.42 -4.18
C GLY A 184 20.77 -9.18 -4.89
N TYR A 185 19.69 -9.67 -4.27
CA TYR A 185 18.33 -9.53 -4.78
C TYR A 185 17.82 -8.07 -4.68
N VAL A 186 17.43 -7.50 -5.82
CA VAL A 186 17.01 -6.09 -5.94
C VAL A 186 15.54 -5.87 -6.30
N LYS A 187 14.78 -6.91 -6.63
CA LYS A 187 13.38 -6.79 -7.06
C LYS A 187 12.54 -6.00 -6.05
N GLY A 188 11.80 -5.02 -6.55
CA GLY A 188 10.92 -4.17 -5.75
C GLY A 188 11.63 -3.08 -4.93
N LYS A 189 12.97 -3.08 -4.88
CA LYS A 189 13.73 -1.93 -4.37
C LYS A 189 13.68 -0.79 -5.38
N TYR A 190 13.94 0.43 -4.93
CA TYR A 190 13.80 1.62 -5.78
C TYR A 190 14.90 2.64 -5.53
N LEU A 191 15.09 3.50 -6.52
CA LEU A 191 16.02 4.61 -6.53
C LEU A 191 15.38 5.82 -7.22
N TYR A 192 15.96 7.00 -7.02
CA TYR A 192 15.47 8.24 -7.61
C TYR A 192 16.52 8.84 -8.52
N PHE A 193 16.06 9.46 -9.61
CA PHE A 193 16.90 10.17 -10.57
C PHE A 193 16.48 11.62 -10.70
N ARG A 194 17.47 12.52 -10.77
CA ARG A 194 17.26 13.96 -10.86
C ARG A 194 16.42 14.35 -12.07
N ASP A 195 16.80 13.86 -13.24
CA ASP A 195 16.22 14.24 -14.52
C ASP A 195 16.28 13.10 -15.55
N GLU A 196 15.64 13.31 -16.71
CA GLU A 196 15.52 12.32 -17.77
C GLU A 196 16.87 11.93 -18.37
N LYS A 197 17.80 12.89 -18.50
CA LYS A 197 19.14 12.63 -19.07
C LYS A 197 19.93 11.69 -18.16
N VAL A 198 19.88 11.94 -16.84
CA VAL A 198 20.49 11.06 -15.84
C VAL A 198 19.85 9.68 -15.86
N LEU A 199 18.52 9.61 -15.93
CA LEU A 199 17.79 8.35 -16.02
C LEU A 199 18.24 7.53 -17.24
N THR A 200 18.27 8.12 -18.43
CA THR A 200 18.69 7.46 -19.68
C THR A 200 20.12 6.93 -19.59
N LEU A 201 21.05 7.71 -19.01
CA LEU A 201 22.42 7.23 -18.77
C LEU A 201 22.43 6.04 -17.79
N ALA A 202 21.66 6.12 -16.72
CA ALA A 202 21.58 5.06 -15.72
C ALA A 202 20.97 3.77 -16.26
N MET A 203 20.04 3.85 -17.23
CA MET A 203 19.42 2.68 -17.86
C MET A 203 20.46 1.73 -18.48
N LEU A 204 21.61 2.25 -18.95
CA LEU A 204 22.72 1.44 -19.47
C LEU A 204 23.26 0.48 -18.39
N PHE A 205 23.46 0.99 -17.18
CA PHE A 205 23.92 0.20 -16.03
C PHE A 205 22.84 -0.69 -15.43
N LEU A 206 21.58 -0.25 -15.48
CA LEU A 206 20.46 -1.06 -15.01
C LEU A 206 20.19 -2.25 -15.92
N SER A 207 20.77 -2.30 -17.13
CA SER A 207 20.65 -3.43 -18.07
C SER A 207 19.20 -3.84 -18.34
N GLY A 208 18.30 -2.86 -18.44
CA GLY A 208 16.87 -3.11 -18.63
C GLY A 208 16.14 -3.68 -17.39
N ASN A 209 16.77 -3.72 -16.22
CA ASN A 209 16.17 -4.16 -14.96
C ASN A 209 15.18 -3.12 -14.37
N ILE A 210 14.13 -2.83 -15.12
CA ILE A 210 13.16 -1.79 -14.80
C ILE A 210 11.80 -2.48 -14.62
N GLY A 211 11.30 -2.48 -13.39
CA GLY A 211 9.93 -2.92 -13.11
C GLY A 211 8.92 -1.81 -13.38
N ARG A 212 9.23 -0.59 -12.93
CA ARG A 212 8.33 0.57 -13.07
C ARG A 212 9.08 1.89 -12.97
N ILE A 213 8.64 2.90 -13.72
CA ILE A 213 9.11 4.28 -13.63
C ILE A 213 7.92 5.16 -13.22
N ASP A 214 8.03 5.83 -12.08
CA ASP A 214 7.09 6.84 -11.62
C ASP A 214 7.68 8.24 -11.85
N ARG A 215 6.89 9.15 -12.43
CA ARG A 215 7.21 10.58 -12.50
C ARG A 215 6.85 11.25 -11.18
N ILE A 216 7.75 12.08 -10.68
CA ILE A 216 7.54 12.85 -9.47
C ILE A 216 7.06 14.25 -9.83
N VAL A 217 5.99 14.67 -9.16
CA VAL A 217 5.42 16.02 -9.29
C VAL A 217 5.42 16.65 -7.91
N LEU A 218 5.86 17.91 -7.83
CA LEU A 218 5.83 18.66 -6.58
C LEU A 218 4.43 19.20 -6.35
N LYS A 219 3.95 19.12 -5.11
CA LYS A 219 2.61 19.60 -4.75
C LYS A 219 2.39 21.07 -5.13
N GLU A 220 3.39 21.92 -4.89
CA GLU A 220 3.37 23.35 -5.23
C GLU A 220 3.22 23.65 -6.72
N ASP A 221 3.51 22.69 -7.61
CA ASP A 221 3.32 22.87 -9.05
C ASP A 221 1.94 22.42 -9.53
N VAL A 222 1.17 21.74 -8.67
CA VAL A 222 -0.22 21.32 -8.92
C VAL A 222 -1.20 22.38 -8.41
N ASP A 223 -0.83 23.10 -7.34
CA ASP A 223 -1.64 24.15 -6.72
C ASP A 223 -1.56 25.52 -7.46
N LYS A 224 -0.80 25.61 -8.57
CA LYS A 224 -0.64 26.80 -9.42
C LYS A 224 -1.60 26.78 -10.60
#